data_AF-A0A961VFD4-F1
#
_entry.id   AF-A0A961VFD4-F1
#
_cell.length_a   1.000
_cell.length_b   1.000
_cell.length_c   1.000
_cell.angle_alpha   90.00
_cell.angle_beta   90.00
_cell.angle_gamma   90.00
#
_symmetry.space_group_name_H-M   'P 1'
#
loop_
_entity.id
_entity.type
_entity.pdbx_description
1 polymer ?
#
loop_
_entity_poly.entity_id
_entity_poly.type
_entity_poly.pdbx_seq_one_letter_code
_entity_poly.pdbx_strand_id
1 'polypeptide(L)'
;MPDRSSAQRSLVTNRRVVHISGFEPTSIERLDRRMNSGLRRFGSLWGATATVSPCSVAPDQRSATWDIRTTGPNWTTACRYTILRWDELMAPYVERSWLGRMLHGYKALFEFVWTGTLRRYFKANIRYGLFFIYPLLTLAGFVLLGIGAGVLAAWLGMPLGWLGATLVGLVVFGLLMRFLGGYFYLDFALADWACAADLARRDIPGMEDLIGQFAASVIEAIRDPEADEVLLSGVSLGAVMMVEAIARAYRATPGLDKEVGHTAFLTVGSSIMKIGLHPAAKDLRQDVYRVGAEKSLLWIEYQAKVDPINFYKTDPVADLGNPKTGSPIIKMIRIRDMMSAEGYRRAQRGSLHLHRQFVMPNAKRYFYDFYHIGFGPLRLADRVRLGKKAASIFAGDGSYKRKRPAGKSRKAAAIGE
;
A
#
# COMPACT_ATOMS: atom_id res chain seq x y z
N MET A 1 -20.88 34.88 -4.94
CA MET A 1 -20.84 33.90 -3.83
C MET A 1 -21.64 32.68 -4.26
N PRO A 2 -21.06 31.49 -4.43
CA PRO A 2 -21.84 30.29 -4.62
C PRO A 2 -22.32 29.76 -3.26
N ASP A 3 -23.60 29.47 -3.23
CA ASP A 3 -24.43 29.05 -2.11
C ASP A 3 -23.80 27.90 -1.30
N ARG A 4 -23.54 28.15 -0.01
CA ARG A 4 -23.00 27.16 0.95
C ARG A 4 -24.10 26.22 1.49
N SER A 5 -25.32 26.21 0.94
CA SER A 5 -26.47 25.53 1.54
C SER A 5 -26.99 24.25 0.86
N SER A 6 -26.45 23.79 -0.29
CA SER A 6 -27.07 22.66 -1.03
C SER A 6 -26.40 21.28 -0.91
N ALA A 7 -25.23 21.11 -0.29
CA ALA A 7 -24.61 19.78 -0.16
C ALA A 7 -24.93 19.11 1.19
N GLN A 8 -26.18 18.68 1.41
CA GLN A 8 -26.41 17.48 2.23
C GLN A 8 -25.75 16.31 1.48
N ARG A 9 -24.45 16.08 1.70
CA ARG A 9 -23.67 15.11 0.91
C ARG A 9 -24.30 13.73 1.04
N SER A 10 -24.84 13.25 -0.09
CA SER A 10 -25.43 11.93 -0.23
C SER A 10 -24.39 10.85 0.10
N LEU A 11 -24.88 9.74 0.62
CA LEU A 11 -24.10 8.52 0.73
C LEU A 11 -23.74 8.03 -0.67
N VAL A 12 -22.60 7.34 -0.79
CA VAL A 12 -22.15 6.69 -2.02
C VAL A 12 -23.02 5.48 -2.26
N THR A 13 -23.73 5.48 -3.38
CA THR A 13 -24.52 4.36 -3.87
C THR A 13 -23.75 3.54 -4.89
N ASN A 14 -22.99 4.19 -5.78
CA ASN A 14 -22.14 3.56 -6.77
C ASN A 14 -20.68 4.00 -6.60
N ARG A 15 -19.75 3.05 -6.44
CA ARG A 15 -18.32 3.32 -6.35
C ARG A 15 -17.52 2.54 -7.38
N ARG A 16 -16.57 3.20 -8.02
CA ARG A 16 -15.49 2.55 -8.77
C ARG A 16 -14.25 2.51 -7.89
N VAL A 17 -13.65 1.34 -7.68
CA VAL A 17 -12.36 1.24 -6.98
C VAL A 17 -11.36 0.60 -7.92
N VAL A 18 -10.26 1.29 -8.17
CA VAL A 18 -9.10 0.77 -8.90
C VAL A 18 -7.95 0.64 -7.91
N HIS A 19 -7.41 -0.56 -7.77
CA HIS A 19 -6.39 -0.88 -6.77
C HIS A 19 -5.15 -1.48 -7.41
N ILE A 20 -3.97 -1.06 -6.94
CA ILE A 20 -2.70 -1.74 -7.25
C ILE A 20 -2.07 -2.26 -5.96
N SER A 21 -1.84 -3.57 -5.93
CA SER A 21 -1.18 -4.28 -4.82
C SER A 21 0.33 -4.00 -4.78
N GLY A 22 0.95 -4.26 -3.64
CA GLY A 22 2.41 -4.22 -3.48
C GLY A 22 3.14 -5.39 -4.14
N PHE A 23 4.43 -5.56 -3.84
CA PHE A 23 5.26 -6.66 -4.33
C PHE A 23 4.82 -8.01 -3.76
N GLU A 24 3.83 -8.64 -4.37
CA GLU A 24 3.35 -9.96 -3.99
C GLU A 24 2.64 -10.62 -5.18
N PRO A 25 3.37 -11.41 -6.01
CA PRO A 25 2.75 -12.16 -7.09
C PRO A 25 1.67 -13.08 -6.52
N THR A 26 0.41 -12.75 -6.77
CA THR A 26 -0.74 -13.39 -6.15
C THR A 26 -1.64 -13.98 -7.22
N SER A 27 -1.91 -15.28 -7.13
CA SER A 27 -2.84 -15.94 -8.05
C SER A 27 -4.27 -15.40 -7.90
N ILE A 28 -5.04 -15.47 -8.99
CA ILE A 28 -6.44 -15.02 -9.00
C ILE A 28 -7.27 -15.76 -7.94
N GLU A 29 -7.07 -17.05 -7.75
CA GLU A 29 -7.79 -17.85 -6.74
C GLU A 29 -7.44 -17.39 -5.31
N ARG A 30 -6.21 -16.90 -5.10
CA ARG A 30 -5.82 -16.34 -3.80
C ARG A 30 -6.42 -14.95 -3.60
N LEU A 31 -6.47 -14.10 -4.64
CA LEU A 31 -7.16 -12.80 -4.59
C LEU A 31 -8.64 -12.99 -4.31
N ASP A 32 -9.30 -13.92 -5.00
CA ASP A 32 -10.72 -14.20 -4.85
C ASP A 32 -11.05 -14.73 -3.44
N ARG A 33 -10.25 -15.67 -2.91
CA ARG A 33 -10.37 -16.12 -1.51
C ARG A 33 -10.16 -15.00 -0.51
N ARG A 34 -9.21 -14.09 -0.75
CA ARG A 34 -8.96 -12.91 0.11
C ARG A 34 -10.16 -11.95 0.07
N MET A 35 -10.71 -11.68 -1.11
CA MET A 35 -11.87 -10.81 -1.26
C MET A 35 -13.07 -11.38 -0.51
N ASN A 36 -13.44 -12.63 -0.79
CA ASN A 36 -14.56 -13.33 -0.14
C ASN A 36 -14.41 -13.40 1.38
N SER A 37 -13.25 -13.82 1.88
CA SER A 37 -13.01 -13.91 3.34
C SER A 37 -12.97 -12.54 4.01
N GLY A 38 -12.44 -11.53 3.34
CA GLY A 38 -12.40 -10.16 3.84
C GLY A 38 -13.78 -9.51 3.91
N LEU A 39 -14.61 -9.67 2.88
CA LEU A 39 -15.98 -9.16 2.87
C LEU A 39 -16.84 -9.78 3.97
N ARG A 40 -16.67 -11.09 4.27
CA ARG A 40 -17.35 -11.72 5.42
C ARG A 40 -16.97 -11.09 6.75
N ARG A 41 -15.67 -10.84 6.98
CA ARG A 41 -15.18 -10.19 8.21
C ARG A 41 -15.65 -8.74 8.29
N PHE A 42 -15.61 -8.01 7.19
CA PHE A 42 -16.13 -6.65 7.07
C PHE A 42 -17.63 -6.60 7.42
N GLY A 43 -18.44 -7.46 6.81
CA GLY A 43 -19.90 -7.50 7.03
C GLY A 43 -20.25 -7.76 8.50
N SER A 44 -19.61 -8.78 9.09
CA SER A 44 -19.76 -9.08 10.52
C SER A 44 -19.33 -7.91 11.41
N LEU A 45 -18.21 -7.25 11.09
CA LEU A 45 -17.70 -6.14 11.89
C LEU A 45 -18.60 -4.91 11.83
N TRP A 46 -19.16 -4.59 10.66
CA TRP A 46 -19.90 -3.35 10.40
C TRP A 46 -21.41 -3.48 10.40
N GLY A 47 -21.97 -4.67 10.70
CA GLY A 47 -23.41 -4.88 10.68
C GLY A 47 -23.98 -4.77 9.26
N ALA A 48 -23.24 -5.26 8.27
CA ALA A 48 -23.60 -5.19 6.87
C ALA A 48 -23.59 -6.60 6.24
N THR A 49 -24.39 -6.79 5.21
CA THR A 49 -24.30 -7.95 4.33
C THR A 49 -23.48 -7.58 3.09
N ALA A 50 -22.74 -8.54 2.54
CA ALA A 50 -21.92 -8.35 1.36
C ALA A 50 -22.14 -9.52 0.40
N THR A 51 -22.47 -9.20 -0.86
CA THR A 51 -22.53 -10.15 -1.96
C THR A 51 -21.45 -9.77 -2.98
N VAL A 52 -20.81 -10.77 -3.58
CA VAL A 52 -19.71 -10.58 -4.53
C VAL A 52 -19.93 -11.47 -5.74
N SER A 53 -19.72 -10.93 -6.93
CA SER A 53 -19.72 -11.70 -8.17
C SER A 53 -18.53 -12.66 -8.22
N PRO A 54 -18.54 -13.68 -9.09
CA PRO A 54 -17.30 -14.32 -9.52
C PRO A 54 -16.29 -13.29 -10.01
N CYS A 55 -15.00 -13.57 -9.81
CA CYS A 55 -13.92 -12.77 -10.34
C CYS A 55 -13.96 -12.79 -11.89
N SER A 56 -14.08 -11.62 -12.51
CA SER A 56 -13.89 -11.45 -13.95
C SER A 56 -12.44 -11.04 -14.21
N VAL A 57 -11.73 -11.78 -15.05
CA VAL A 57 -10.34 -11.48 -15.41
C VAL A 57 -10.30 -10.98 -16.84
N ALA A 58 -9.62 -9.85 -17.06
CA ALA A 58 -9.47 -9.31 -18.40
C ALA A 58 -8.71 -10.29 -19.32
N PRO A 59 -8.98 -10.31 -20.65
CA PRO A 59 -8.33 -11.22 -21.58
C PRO A 59 -6.79 -11.16 -21.55
N ASP A 60 -6.24 -9.97 -21.34
CA ASP A 60 -4.80 -9.70 -21.21
C ASP A 60 -4.21 -10.11 -19.84
N GLN A 61 -5.04 -10.62 -18.92
CA GLN A 61 -4.70 -10.99 -17.54
C GLN A 61 -4.23 -9.81 -16.66
N ARG A 62 -4.35 -8.57 -17.12
CA ARG A 62 -3.84 -7.35 -16.45
C ARG A 62 -4.80 -6.76 -15.43
N SER A 63 -6.03 -7.25 -15.38
CA SER A 63 -6.96 -6.82 -14.35
C SER A 63 -7.86 -7.94 -13.88
N ALA A 64 -8.21 -7.90 -12.59
CA ALA A 64 -9.19 -8.77 -11.96
C ALA A 64 -10.26 -7.90 -11.32
N THR A 65 -11.53 -8.15 -11.65
CA THR A 65 -12.66 -7.31 -11.27
C THR A 65 -13.73 -8.11 -10.56
N TRP A 66 -14.28 -7.52 -9.51
CA TRP A 66 -15.43 -8.01 -8.77
C TRP A 66 -16.50 -6.92 -8.71
N ASP A 67 -17.75 -7.31 -8.95
CA ASP A 67 -18.91 -6.49 -8.63
C ASP A 67 -19.37 -6.87 -7.22
N ILE A 68 -19.27 -5.92 -6.30
CA ILE A 68 -19.54 -6.10 -4.87
C ILE A 68 -20.74 -5.23 -4.51
N ARG A 69 -21.73 -5.81 -3.84
CA ARG A 69 -22.83 -5.05 -3.23
C ARG A 69 -22.78 -5.25 -1.73
N THR A 70 -22.78 -4.15 -0.99
CA THR A 70 -22.88 -4.19 0.46
C THR A 70 -24.08 -3.39 0.93
N THR A 71 -24.80 -3.94 1.91
CA THR A 71 -26.07 -3.39 2.40
C THR A 71 -26.03 -3.34 3.91
N GLY A 72 -26.22 -2.14 4.47
CA GLY A 72 -26.57 -1.94 5.87
C GLY A 72 -28.07 -1.62 6.02
N PRO A 73 -28.56 -1.35 7.24
CA PRO A 73 -29.99 -1.13 7.49
C PRO A 73 -30.63 0.03 6.69
N ASN A 74 -29.87 1.08 6.40
CA ASN A 74 -30.36 2.30 5.75
C ASN A 74 -29.43 2.85 4.67
N TRP A 75 -28.56 1.99 4.12
CA TRP A 75 -27.64 2.34 3.04
C TRP A 75 -27.28 1.10 2.24
N THR A 76 -27.02 1.30 0.95
CA THR A 76 -26.51 0.28 0.04
C THR A 76 -25.43 0.90 -0.83
N THR A 77 -24.33 0.19 -1.03
CA THR A 77 -23.25 0.59 -1.92
C THR A 77 -22.93 -0.55 -2.88
N ALA A 78 -23.13 -0.31 -4.17
CA ALA A 78 -22.60 -1.10 -5.26
C ALA A 78 -21.19 -0.59 -5.58
N CYS A 79 -20.23 -1.50 -5.67
CA CYS A 79 -18.84 -1.20 -5.91
C CYS A 79 -18.28 -2.13 -6.98
N ARG A 80 -17.78 -1.56 -8.07
CA ARG A 80 -16.94 -2.31 -9.00
C ARG A 80 -15.48 -2.15 -8.60
N TYR A 81 -14.93 -3.22 -8.04
CA TYR A 81 -13.56 -3.27 -7.52
C TYR A 81 -12.64 -3.98 -8.50
N THR A 82 -11.69 -3.24 -9.06
CA THR A 82 -10.70 -3.74 -10.03
C THR A 82 -9.30 -3.67 -9.44
N ILE A 83 -8.60 -4.80 -9.40
CA ILE A 83 -7.16 -4.85 -9.16
C ILE A 83 -6.45 -4.80 -10.49
N LEU A 84 -5.59 -3.81 -10.70
CA LEU A 84 -4.65 -3.80 -11.82
C LEU A 84 -3.41 -4.62 -11.42
N ARG A 85 -3.07 -5.58 -12.27
CA ARG A 85 -2.11 -6.65 -12.00
C ARG A 85 -0.79 -6.37 -12.70
N TRP A 86 0.28 -6.55 -11.93
CA TRP A 86 1.66 -6.43 -12.39
C TRP A 86 2.51 -7.60 -11.88
N ASP A 87 1.84 -8.73 -11.57
CA ASP A 87 2.46 -9.94 -11.05
C ASP A 87 3.56 -10.47 -11.99
N GLU A 88 3.36 -10.38 -13.31
CA GLU A 88 4.34 -10.83 -14.30
C GLU A 88 5.64 -10.01 -14.30
N LEU A 89 5.61 -8.73 -13.92
CA LEU A 89 6.83 -7.93 -13.76
C LEU A 89 7.56 -8.31 -12.47
N MET A 90 6.85 -8.87 -11.48
CA MET A 90 7.45 -9.37 -10.23
C MET A 90 7.99 -10.80 -10.38
N ALA A 91 7.37 -11.61 -11.23
CA ALA A 91 7.69 -13.04 -11.38
C ALA A 91 9.19 -13.30 -11.61
N PRO A 92 9.89 -12.57 -12.51
CA PRO A 92 11.33 -12.73 -12.70
C PRO A 92 12.19 -12.46 -11.45
N TYR A 93 11.69 -11.74 -10.44
CA TYR A 93 12.43 -11.51 -9.20
C TYR A 93 12.22 -12.63 -8.19
N VAL A 94 11.01 -13.18 -8.12
CA VAL A 94 10.66 -14.24 -7.15
C VAL A 94 11.02 -15.64 -7.66
N GLU A 95 10.98 -15.89 -8.96
CA GLU A 95 11.20 -17.21 -9.58
C GLU A 95 12.68 -17.55 -9.82
N ARG A 96 13.59 -16.57 -9.67
CA ARG A 96 15.04 -16.77 -9.77
C ARG A 96 15.51 -17.94 -8.91
N SER A 97 16.64 -18.54 -9.27
CA SER A 97 17.32 -19.47 -8.36
C SER A 97 17.65 -18.76 -7.04
N TRP A 98 17.73 -19.51 -5.94
CA TRP A 98 18.07 -18.96 -4.63
C TRP A 98 19.34 -18.11 -4.67
N LEU A 99 20.40 -18.62 -5.32
CA LEU A 99 21.65 -17.87 -5.51
C LEU A 99 21.44 -16.60 -6.34
N GLY A 100 20.63 -16.67 -7.40
CA GLY A 100 20.26 -15.52 -8.22
C GLY A 100 19.59 -14.41 -7.40
N ARG A 101 18.66 -14.76 -6.50
CA ARG A 101 18.01 -13.80 -5.58
C ARG A 101 18.99 -13.20 -4.58
N MET A 102 19.90 -14.01 -4.03
CA MET A 102 20.94 -13.50 -3.12
C MET A 102 21.84 -12.47 -3.83
N LEU A 103 22.41 -12.83 -4.97
CA LEU A 103 23.35 -11.98 -5.70
C LEU A 103 22.71 -10.66 -6.14
N HIS A 104 21.52 -10.71 -6.74
CA HIS A 104 20.86 -9.50 -7.24
C HIS A 104 20.31 -8.63 -6.12
N GLY A 105 19.75 -9.23 -5.06
CA GLY A 105 19.25 -8.47 -3.93
C GLY A 105 20.37 -7.77 -3.16
N TYR A 106 21.51 -8.43 -2.93
CA TYR A 106 22.65 -7.76 -2.29
C TYR A 106 23.30 -6.73 -3.20
N LYS A 107 23.42 -6.99 -4.51
CA LYS A 107 23.85 -5.97 -5.49
C LYS A 107 22.99 -4.72 -5.37
N ALA A 108 21.65 -4.88 -5.35
CA ALA A 108 20.72 -3.78 -5.15
C ALA A 108 20.95 -3.08 -3.81
N LEU A 109 21.05 -3.82 -2.69
CA LEU A 109 21.31 -3.21 -1.38
C LEU A 109 22.62 -2.38 -1.37
N PHE A 110 23.70 -2.90 -1.97
CA PHE A 110 24.96 -2.16 -2.08
C PHE A 110 24.84 -0.93 -2.97
N GLU A 111 24.05 -0.98 -4.05
CA GLU A 111 23.72 0.20 -4.86
C GLU A 111 23.03 1.28 -4.00
N PHE A 112 22.03 0.91 -3.20
CA PHE A 112 21.34 1.85 -2.30
C PHE A 112 22.27 2.45 -1.24
N VAL A 113 23.31 1.71 -0.81
CA VAL A 113 24.35 2.24 0.08
C VAL A 113 25.26 3.23 -0.66
N TRP A 114 25.84 2.82 -1.79
CA TRP A 114 26.83 3.60 -2.54
C TRP A 114 26.24 4.89 -3.13
N THR A 115 24.98 4.86 -3.54
CA THR A 115 24.23 6.04 -4.03
C THR A 115 23.84 7.04 -2.92
N GLY A 116 24.17 6.73 -1.67
CA GLY A 116 23.80 7.52 -0.49
C GLY A 116 22.32 7.41 -0.11
N THR A 117 21.56 6.50 -0.73
CA THR A 117 20.13 6.32 -0.48
C THR A 117 19.88 5.83 0.95
N LEU A 118 20.75 4.97 1.49
CA LEU A 118 20.70 4.58 2.91
C LEU A 118 20.75 5.79 3.87
N ARG A 119 21.64 6.76 3.62
CA ARG A 119 21.72 7.98 4.42
C ARG A 119 20.43 8.80 4.31
N ARG A 120 19.82 8.88 3.12
CA ARG A 120 18.52 9.54 2.92
C ARG A 120 17.40 8.80 3.66
N TYR A 121 17.42 7.48 3.71
CA TYR A 121 16.48 6.68 4.52
C TYR A 121 16.58 6.99 6.00
N PHE A 122 17.77 6.99 6.59
CA PHE A 122 17.94 7.35 8.00
C PHE A 122 17.51 8.79 8.29
N LYS A 123 17.81 9.73 7.38
CA LYS A 123 17.38 11.13 7.49
C LYS A 123 15.85 11.26 7.45
N ALA A 124 15.18 10.52 6.55
CA ALA A 124 13.73 10.58 6.40
C ALA A 124 12.99 9.83 7.52
N ASN A 125 13.46 8.62 7.86
CA ASN A 125 12.86 7.79 8.90
C ASN A 125 13.85 6.73 9.44
N ILE A 126 14.23 6.87 10.72
CA ILE A 126 15.15 5.94 11.39
C ILE A 126 14.65 4.49 11.41
N ARG A 127 13.35 4.23 11.58
CA ARG A 127 12.81 2.86 11.59
C ARG A 127 12.92 2.21 10.23
N TYR A 128 12.68 3.00 9.18
CA TYR A 128 12.87 2.53 7.82
C TYR A 128 14.35 2.25 7.52
N GLY A 129 15.26 3.12 7.97
CA GLY A 129 16.70 2.86 7.87
C GLY A 129 17.15 1.55 8.56
N LEU A 130 16.61 1.27 9.75
CA LEU A 130 16.83 0.01 10.46
C LEU A 130 16.23 -1.20 9.72
N PHE A 131 15.06 -1.03 9.10
CA PHE A 131 14.47 -2.06 8.23
C PHE A 131 15.28 -2.26 6.95
N PHE A 132 15.90 -1.22 6.39
CA PHE A 132 16.77 -1.38 5.24
C PHE A 132 18.03 -2.17 5.60
N ILE A 133 18.65 -1.91 6.75
CA ILE A 133 19.98 -2.44 7.07
C ILE A 133 19.96 -3.89 7.55
N TYR A 134 18.81 -4.44 8.00
CA TYR A 134 18.79 -5.78 8.58
C TYR A 134 19.36 -6.88 7.65
N PRO A 135 19.13 -6.91 6.31
CA PRO A 135 19.73 -7.93 5.46
C PRO A 135 21.26 -7.80 5.41
N LEU A 136 21.78 -6.58 5.44
CA LEU A 136 23.24 -6.32 5.48
C LEU A 136 23.85 -6.76 6.81
N LEU A 137 23.17 -6.50 7.93
CA LEU A 137 23.60 -6.98 9.25
C LEU A 137 23.57 -8.51 9.33
N THR A 138 22.54 -9.15 8.77
CA THR A 138 22.45 -10.61 8.70
C THR A 138 23.57 -11.20 7.85
N LEU A 139 23.87 -10.60 6.68
CA LEU A 139 25.01 -11.01 5.85
C LEU A 139 26.32 -10.91 6.62
N ALA A 140 26.59 -9.76 7.26
CA ALA A 140 27.80 -9.54 8.05
C ALA A 140 27.92 -10.56 9.20
N GLY A 141 26.83 -10.80 9.92
CA GLY A 141 26.78 -11.80 10.99
C GLY A 141 27.11 -13.21 10.48
N PHE A 142 26.55 -13.62 9.34
CA PHE A 142 26.83 -14.95 8.77
C PHE A 142 28.26 -15.07 8.25
N VAL A 143 28.82 -14.02 7.67
CA VAL A 143 30.25 -13.99 7.28
C VAL A 143 31.14 -14.15 8.51
N LEU A 144 30.89 -13.41 9.58
CA LEU A 144 31.66 -13.51 10.82
C LEU A 144 31.56 -14.89 11.47
N LEU A 145 30.37 -15.49 11.48
CA LEU A 145 30.16 -16.86 11.98
C LEU A 145 30.88 -17.90 11.12
N GLY A 146 30.87 -17.73 9.79
CA GLY A 146 31.64 -18.57 8.88
C GLY A 146 33.15 -18.46 9.12
N ILE A 147 33.68 -17.25 9.26
CA ILE A 147 35.10 -17.01 9.60
C ILE A 147 35.43 -17.66 10.95
N GLY A 148 34.61 -17.46 11.98
CA GLY A 148 34.81 -18.05 13.30
C GLY A 148 34.83 -19.58 13.26
N ALA A 149 33.93 -20.20 12.49
CA ALA A 149 33.93 -21.64 12.29
C ALA A 149 35.20 -22.13 11.58
N GLY A 150 35.69 -21.40 10.58
CA GLY A 150 36.94 -21.69 9.90
C GLY A 150 38.15 -21.60 10.83
N VAL A 151 38.25 -20.53 11.63
CA VAL A 151 39.32 -20.36 12.63
C VAL A 151 39.29 -21.48 13.66
N LEU A 152 38.11 -21.85 14.16
CA LEU A 152 37.95 -22.96 15.09
C LEU A 152 38.38 -24.29 14.46
N ALA A 153 38.01 -24.55 13.20
CA ALA A 153 38.44 -25.74 12.49
C ALA A 153 39.98 -25.78 12.32
N ALA A 154 40.60 -24.66 11.95
CA ALA A 154 42.07 -24.57 11.87
C ALA A 154 42.73 -24.88 13.22
N TRP A 155 42.19 -24.31 14.30
CA TRP A 155 42.69 -24.53 15.66
C TRP A 155 42.55 -25.99 16.11
N LEU A 156 41.50 -26.69 15.67
CA LEU A 156 41.29 -28.12 15.92
C LEU A 156 42.12 -29.05 15.02
N GLY A 157 43.05 -28.50 14.23
CA GLY A 157 43.94 -29.30 13.38
C GLY A 157 43.28 -29.85 12.12
N MET A 158 42.34 -29.11 11.52
CA MET A 158 41.66 -29.51 10.29
C MET A 158 42.66 -29.97 9.20
N PRO A 159 42.43 -31.14 8.56
CA PRO A 159 43.23 -31.56 7.41
C PRO A 159 43.24 -30.50 6.30
N LEU A 160 44.31 -30.44 5.52
CA LEU A 160 44.53 -29.44 4.46
C LEU A 160 44.79 -28.00 4.99
N GLY A 161 44.99 -27.82 6.30
CA GLY A 161 45.40 -26.55 6.90
C GLY A 161 44.41 -25.40 6.62
N TRP A 162 44.92 -24.24 6.21
CA TRP A 162 44.11 -23.04 5.91
C TRP A 162 43.08 -23.27 4.81
N LEU A 163 43.34 -24.17 3.85
CA LEU A 163 42.39 -24.49 2.79
C LEU A 163 41.17 -25.23 3.37
N GLY A 164 41.41 -26.27 4.18
CA GLY A 164 40.34 -27.00 4.86
C GLY A 164 39.51 -26.11 5.78
N ALA A 165 40.16 -25.27 6.57
CA ALA A 165 39.52 -24.28 7.43
C ALA A 165 38.64 -23.28 6.66
N THR A 166 39.12 -22.78 5.52
CA THR A 166 38.36 -21.87 4.66
C THR A 166 37.11 -22.55 4.09
N LEU A 167 37.23 -23.80 3.64
CA LEU A 167 36.09 -24.58 3.13
C LEU A 167 35.03 -24.80 4.21
N VAL A 168 35.43 -25.11 5.45
CA VAL A 168 34.49 -25.22 6.57
C VAL A 168 33.75 -23.91 6.79
N GLY A 169 34.45 -22.77 6.79
CA GLY A 169 33.83 -21.46 6.94
C GLY A 169 32.82 -21.14 5.84
N LEU A 170 33.15 -21.44 4.57
CA LEU A 170 32.25 -21.27 3.43
C LEU A 170 31.01 -22.16 3.51
N VAL A 171 31.17 -23.42 3.95
CA VAL A 171 30.04 -24.34 4.15
C VAL A 171 29.13 -23.81 5.25
N VAL A 172 29.67 -23.41 6.41
CA VAL A 172 28.87 -22.84 7.51
C VAL A 172 28.14 -21.58 7.04
N PHE A 173 28.83 -20.67 6.35
CA PHE A 173 28.21 -19.48 5.76
C PHE A 173 27.04 -19.84 4.83
N GLY A 174 27.25 -20.78 3.91
CA GLY A 174 26.24 -21.24 2.96
C GLY A 174 25.02 -21.85 3.66
N LEU A 175 25.24 -22.67 4.69
CA LEU A 175 24.16 -23.27 5.50
C LEU A 175 23.38 -22.19 6.26
N LEU A 176 24.06 -21.23 6.90
CA LEU A 176 23.41 -20.12 7.59
C LEU A 176 22.55 -19.29 6.62
N MET A 177 23.10 -18.93 5.47
CA MET A 177 22.37 -18.22 4.41
C MET A 177 21.15 -19.01 3.93
N ARG A 178 21.27 -20.33 3.74
CA ARG A 178 20.21 -21.17 3.19
C ARG A 178 19.07 -21.46 4.17
N PHE A 179 19.39 -21.70 5.44
CA PHE A 179 18.44 -22.12 6.46
C PHE A 179 17.99 -20.94 7.33
N LEU A 180 18.94 -20.26 7.95
CA LEU A 180 18.65 -19.16 8.87
C LEU A 180 18.29 -17.86 8.13
N GLY A 181 18.83 -17.65 6.93
CA GLY A 181 18.39 -16.59 6.04
C GLY A 181 16.91 -16.71 5.63
N GLY A 182 16.43 -17.94 5.43
CA GLY A 182 15.01 -18.22 5.18
C GLY A 182 14.12 -17.85 6.37
N TYR A 183 14.57 -18.15 7.59
CA TYR A 183 13.88 -17.76 8.82
C TYR A 183 13.73 -16.24 8.98
N PHE A 184 14.74 -15.48 8.53
CA PHE A 184 14.71 -14.01 8.53
C PHE A 184 14.02 -13.39 7.30
N TYR A 185 13.32 -14.18 6.48
CA TYR A 185 12.64 -13.72 5.25
C TYR A 185 13.57 -13.02 4.24
N LEU A 186 14.88 -13.30 4.26
CA LEU A 186 15.85 -12.67 3.35
C LEU A 186 15.50 -12.92 1.88
N ASP A 187 15.00 -14.11 1.57
CA ASP A 187 14.73 -14.51 0.19
C ASP A 187 13.72 -13.60 -0.50
N PHE A 188 12.61 -13.34 0.19
CA PHE A 188 11.57 -12.43 -0.29
C PHE A 188 12.05 -10.97 -0.28
N ALA A 189 12.76 -10.55 0.77
CA ALA A 189 13.22 -9.18 0.88
C ALA A 189 14.27 -8.83 -0.18
N LEU A 190 15.17 -9.74 -0.51
CA LEU A 190 16.21 -9.54 -1.53
C LEU A 190 15.61 -9.48 -2.94
N ALA A 191 14.56 -10.27 -3.22
CA ALA A 191 13.78 -10.12 -4.45
C ALA A 191 13.10 -8.73 -4.54
N ASP A 192 12.48 -8.27 -3.45
CA ASP A 192 11.86 -6.94 -3.36
C ASP A 192 12.88 -5.80 -3.49
N TRP A 193 14.10 -5.94 -2.95
CA TRP A 193 15.16 -4.94 -3.12
C TRP A 193 15.71 -4.89 -4.54
N ALA A 194 15.88 -6.04 -5.19
CA ALA A 194 16.25 -6.09 -6.61
C ALA A 194 15.19 -5.40 -7.48
N CYS A 195 13.91 -5.72 -7.26
CA CYS A 195 12.80 -5.06 -7.97
C CYS A 195 12.77 -3.56 -7.68
N ALA A 196 13.01 -3.13 -6.42
CA ALA A 196 13.03 -1.71 -6.07
C ALA A 196 14.18 -0.92 -6.73
N ALA A 197 15.36 -1.54 -6.90
CA ALA A 197 16.47 -0.92 -7.63
C ALA A 197 16.10 -0.71 -9.10
N ASP A 198 15.58 -1.74 -9.74
CA ASP A 198 15.20 -1.70 -11.15
C ASP A 198 14.04 -0.73 -11.38
N LEU A 199 13.04 -0.71 -10.49
CA LEU A 199 11.95 0.25 -10.51
C LEU A 199 12.47 1.70 -10.36
N ALA A 200 13.42 1.94 -9.46
CA ALA A 200 14.04 3.25 -9.30
C ALA A 200 14.82 3.72 -10.53
N ARG A 201 15.37 2.78 -11.31
CA ARG A 201 16.08 3.03 -12.57
C ARG A 201 15.16 3.00 -13.80
N ARG A 202 13.86 2.67 -13.62
CA ARG A 202 12.91 2.34 -14.69
C ARG A 202 13.41 1.24 -15.64
N ASP A 203 14.13 0.27 -15.11
CA ASP A 203 14.79 -0.81 -15.85
C ASP A 203 14.05 -2.15 -15.66
N ILE A 204 12.72 -2.12 -15.80
CA ILE A 204 11.88 -3.31 -15.75
C ILE A 204 11.27 -3.52 -17.14
N PRO A 205 11.60 -4.62 -17.85
CA PRO A 205 11.02 -4.90 -19.15
C PRO A 205 9.48 -4.90 -19.13
N GLY A 206 8.86 -4.24 -20.11
CA GLY A 206 7.39 -4.12 -20.22
C GLY A 206 6.72 -3.14 -19.26
N MET A 207 7.47 -2.46 -18.39
CA MET A 207 6.91 -1.53 -17.40
C MET A 207 6.22 -0.32 -18.02
N GLU A 208 6.82 0.31 -19.04
CA GLU A 208 6.23 1.49 -19.68
C GLU A 208 4.89 1.20 -20.35
N ASP A 209 4.80 0.05 -21.03
CA ASP A 209 3.56 -0.40 -21.67
C ASP A 209 2.49 -0.69 -20.61
N LEU A 210 2.88 -1.35 -19.52
CA LEU A 210 1.96 -1.64 -18.42
C LEU A 210 1.44 -0.38 -17.73
N ILE A 211 2.30 0.60 -17.48
CA ILE A 211 1.89 1.91 -16.93
C ILE A 211 0.93 2.61 -17.89
N GLY A 212 1.17 2.51 -19.21
CA GLY A 212 0.25 3.02 -20.23
C GLY A 212 -1.15 2.39 -20.13
N GLN A 213 -1.22 1.06 -19.97
CA GLN A 213 -2.49 0.35 -19.77
C GLN A 213 -3.18 0.74 -18.47
N PHE A 214 -2.41 0.85 -17.38
CA PHE A 214 -2.97 1.31 -16.09
C PHE A 214 -3.50 2.73 -16.18
N ALA A 215 -2.83 3.62 -16.91
CA ALA A 215 -3.31 4.97 -17.17
C ALA A 215 -4.65 4.96 -17.92
N ALA A 216 -4.81 4.08 -18.92
CA ALA A 216 -6.08 3.91 -19.61
C ALA A 216 -7.20 3.44 -18.67
N SER A 217 -6.94 2.46 -17.79
CA SER A 217 -7.92 2.03 -16.78
C SER A 217 -8.25 3.12 -15.76
N VAL A 218 -7.28 3.98 -15.40
CA VAL A 218 -7.51 5.15 -14.55
C VAL A 218 -8.43 6.15 -15.25
N ILE A 219 -8.19 6.45 -16.53
CA ILE A 219 -9.05 7.36 -17.32
C ILE A 219 -10.46 6.80 -17.43
N GLU A 220 -10.62 5.51 -17.75
CA GLU A 220 -11.92 4.84 -17.80
C GLU A 220 -12.66 4.97 -16.47
N ALA A 221 -11.99 4.70 -15.35
CA ALA A 221 -12.59 4.81 -14.04
C ALA A 221 -13.00 6.26 -13.70
N ILE A 222 -12.17 7.26 -14.03
CA ILE A 222 -12.49 8.68 -13.82
C ILE A 222 -13.69 9.12 -14.65
N ARG A 223 -13.93 8.51 -15.81
CA ARG A 223 -15.00 8.88 -16.74
C ARG A 223 -16.29 8.10 -16.55
N ASP A 224 -16.36 7.21 -15.55
CA ASP A 224 -17.56 6.43 -15.26
C ASP A 224 -18.71 7.36 -14.81
N PRO A 225 -19.74 7.59 -15.65
CA PRO A 225 -20.79 8.56 -15.36
C PRO A 225 -21.73 8.08 -14.24
N GLU A 226 -21.73 6.78 -13.94
CA GLU A 226 -22.57 6.18 -12.92
C GLU A 226 -21.90 6.17 -11.53
N ALA A 227 -20.59 6.43 -11.47
CA ALA A 227 -19.84 6.42 -10.23
C ALA A 227 -20.09 7.70 -9.42
N ASP A 228 -20.73 7.56 -8.25
CA ASP A 228 -20.78 8.67 -7.29
C ASP A 228 -19.37 9.05 -6.84
N GLU A 229 -18.47 8.07 -6.68
CA GLU A 229 -17.08 8.27 -6.28
C GLU A 229 -16.16 7.27 -6.98
N VAL A 230 -14.98 7.74 -7.39
CA VAL A 230 -13.89 6.90 -7.90
C VAL A 230 -12.76 6.89 -6.88
N LEU A 231 -12.33 5.71 -6.47
CA LEU A 231 -11.22 5.52 -5.53
C LEU A 231 -10.05 4.84 -6.25
N LEU A 232 -9.04 5.62 -6.58
CA LEU A 232 -7.75 5.10 -7.05
C LEU A 232 -6.91 4.78 -5.81
N SER A 233 -6.41 3.56 -5.68
CA SER A 233 -5.70 3.15 -4.47
C SER A 233 -4.45 2.33 -4.75
N GLY A 234 -3.44 2.51 -3.91
CA GLY A 234 -2.19 1.77 -3.98
C GLY A 234 -1.60 1.50 -2.61
N VAL A 235 -1.11 0.28 -2.41
CA VAL A 235 -0.40 -0.14 -1.19
C VAL A 235 1.04 -0.45 -1.50
N SER A 236 1.98 -0.05 -0.62
CA SER A 236 3.40 -0.34 -0.81
C SER A 236 3.92 0.12 -2.17
N LEU A 237 4.60 -0.74 -2.96
CA LEU A 237 5.02 -0.44 -4.33
C LEU A 237 3.84 -0.20 -5.29
N GLY A 238 2.64 -0.72 -5.02
CA GLY A 238 1.47 -0.42 -5.83
C GLY A 238 1.08 1.06 -5.80
N ALA A 239 1.44 1.79 -4.72
CA ALA A 239 1.30 3.25 -4.68
C ALA A 239 2.24 3.96 -5.67
N VAL A 240 3.42 3.39 -5.94
CA VAL A 240 4.37 3.90 -6.95
C VAL A 240 3.77 3.72 -8.34
N MET A 241 3.31 2.51 -8.65
CA MET A 241 2.66 2.22 -9.93
C MET A 241 1.40 3.06 -10.16
N MET A 242 0.59 3.27 -9.11
CA MET A 242 -0.63 4.07 -9.22
C MET A 242 -0.33 5.56 -9.45
N VAL A 243 0.65 6.15 -8.75
CA VAL A 243 0.97 7.57 -8.97
C VAL A 243 1.54 7.80 -10.38
N GLU A 244 2.35 6.87 -10.89
CA GLU A 244 2.85 6.94 -12.27
C GLU A 244 1.72 6.76 -13.30
N ALA A 245 0.78 5.84 -13.07
CA ALA A 245 -0.39 5.67 -13.93
C ALA A 245 -1.28 6.92 -13.96
N ILE A 246 -1.52 7.56 -12.81
CA ILE A 246 -2.28 8.82 -12.72
C ILE A 246 -1.53 9.95 -13.44
N ALA A 247 -0.22 10.08 -13.23
CA ALA A 247 0.59 11.09 -13.91
C ALA A 247 0.58 10.90 -15.43
N ARG A 248 0.68 9.64 -15.90
CA ARG A 248 0.56 9.27 -17.31
C ARG A 248 -0.83 9.56 -17.87
N ALA A 249 -1.89 9.33 -17.12
CA ALA A 249 -3.26 9.68 -17.49
C ALA A 249 -3.42 11.20 -17.72
N TYR A 250 -2.89 12.03 -16.80
CA TYR A 250 -2.88 13.48 -16.99
C TYR A 250 -2.09 13.93 -18.22
N ARG A 251 -0.96 13.28 -18.53
CA ARG A 251 -0.18 13.58 -19.74
C ARG A 251 -0.93 13.17 -21.01
N ALA A 252 -1.61 12.04 -21.00
CA ALA A 252 -2.30 11.49 -22.16
C ALA A 252 -3.65 12.18 -22.45
N THR A 253 -4.26 12.84 -21.46
CA THR A 253 -5.60 13.42 -21.59
C THR A 253 -5.61 14.87 -21.07
N PRO A 254 -5.29 15.85 -21.92
CA PRO A 254 -5.46 17.27 -21.59
C PRO A 254 -6.90 17.57 -21.17
N GLY A 255 -7.10 18.25 -20.04
CA GLY A 255 -8.43 18.56 -19.49
C GLY A 255 -8.99 17.56 -18.48
N LEU A 256 -8.30 16.43 -18.23
CA LEU A 256 -8.71 15.43 -17.23
C LEU A 256 -8.84 16.03 -15.81
N ASP A 257 -8.13 17.12 -15.52
CA ASP A 257 -8.23 17.91 -14.29
C ASP A 257 -9.65 18.44 -14.01
N LYS A 258 -10.46 18.64 -15.06
CA LYS A 258 -11.86 19.09 -14.94
C LYS A 258 -12.83 17.94 -14.67
N GLU A 259 -12.43 16.70 -14.95
CA GLU A 259 -13.27 15.50 -14.85
C GLU A 259 -13.06 14.78 -13.50
N VAL A 260 -11.88 14.92 -12.89
CA VAL A 260 -11.44 14.17 -11.69
C VAL A 260 -12.12 14.59 -10.36
N GLY A 261 -13.05 15.54 -10.37
CA GLY A 261 -13.61 16.16 -9.15
C GLY A 261 -14.37 15.21 -8.21
N HIS A 262 -14.76 14.02 -8.69
CA HIS A 262 -15.40 12.96 -7.90
C HIS A 262 -14.44 11.79 -7.58
N THR A 263 -13.15 11.94 -7.92
CA THR A 263 -12.11 10.95 -7.70
C THR A 263 -11.25 11.27 -6.48
N ALA A 264 -10.84 10.24 -5.75
CA ALA A 264 -9.85 10.34 -4.69
C ALA A 264 -8.73 9.32 -4.89
N PHE A 265 -7.49 9.75 -4.63
CA PHE A 265 -6.30 8.92 -4.61
C PHE A 265 -5.95 8.55 -3.17
N LEU A 266 -5.91 7.26 -2.88
CA LEU A 266 -5.64 6.69 -1.56
C LEU A 266 -4.35 5.87 -1.59
N THR A 267 -3.30 6.39 -0.97
CA THR A 267 -2.07 5.65 -0.72
C THR A 267 -2.02 5.17 0.72
N VAL A 268 -1.60 3.92 0.93
CA VAL A 268 -1.58 3.29 2.24
C VAL A 268 -0.27 2.54 2.45
N GLY A 269 0.48 2.90 3.50
CA GLY A 269 1.81 2.35 3.73
C GLY A 269 2.69 2.44 2.49
N SER A 270 2.68 3.58 1.79
CA SER A 270 3.27 3.66 0.45
C SER A 270 4.78 3.50 0.44
N SER A 271 5.29 2.92 -0.65
CA SER A 271 6.72 2.82 -0.95
C SER A 271 7.19 3.93 -1.89
N ILE A 272 6.44 5.04 -2.00
CA ILE A 272 6.83 6.20 -2.81
C ILE A 272 8.17 6.77 -2.32
N MET A 273 8.34 6.91 -1.00
CA MET A 273 9.61 7.36 -0.40
C MET A 273 10.75 6.34 -0.60
N LYS A 274 10.45 5.03 -0.60
CA LYS A 274 11.45 3.97 -0.87
C LYS A 274 12.10 4.20 -2.22
N ILE A 275 11.29 4.31 -3.27
CA ILE A 275 11.80 4.45 -4.63
C ILE A 275 12.30 5.87 -4.88
N GLY A 276 11.52 6.88 -4.48
CA GLY A 276 11.77 8.29 -4.78
C GLY A 276 13.03 8.87 -4.13
N LEU A 277 13.52 8.31 -3.02
CA LEU A 277 14.79 8.75 -2.40
C LEU A 277 16.04 8.21 -3.12
N HIS A 278 15.88 7.24 -4.02
CA HIS A 278 16.96 6.79 -4.88
C HIS A 278 17.30 7.87 -5.92
N PRO A 279 18.58 8.20 -6.19
CA PRO A 279 18.91 9.30 -7.10
C PRO A 279 18.41 9.07 -8.54
N ALA A 280 18.35 7.81 -8.99
CA ALA A 280 17.85 7.46 -10.32
C ALA A 280 16.33 7.73 -10.51
N ALA A 281 15.55 7.81 -9.42
CA ALA A 281 14.10 7.95 -9.47
C ALA A 281 13.61 9.38 -9.79
N LYS A 282 14.25 10.04 -10.77
CA LYS A 282 13.92 11.42 -11.19
C LYS A 282 12.50 11.51 -11.72
N ASP A 283 12.10 10.59 -12.59
CA ASP A 283 10.79 10.61 -13.24
C ASP A 283 9.68 10.34 -12.23
N LEU A 284 9.88 9.41 -11.29
CA LEU A 284 8.94 9.19 -10.19
C LEU A 284 8.74 10.47 -9.37
N ARG A 285 9.82 11.22 -9.05
CA ARG A 285 9.69 12.48 -8.31
C ARG A 285 8.89 13.52 -9.09
N GLN A 286 9.04 13.57 -10.41
CA GLN A 286 8.25 14.44 -11.28
C GLN A 286 6.78 14.01 -11.33
N ASP A 287 6.51 12.72 -11.44
CA ASP A 287 5.14 12.16 -11.46
C ASP A 287 4.42 12.41 -10.14
N VAL A 288 5.09 12.15 -9.02
CA VAL A 288 4.61 12.50 -7.67
C VAL A 288 4.30 13.98 -7.56
N TYR A 289 5.15 14.86 -8.09
CA TYR A 289 4.88 16.30 -8.08
C TYR A 289 3.69 16.67 -8.96
N ARG A 290 3.58 16.14 -10.18
CA ARG A 290 2.45 16.40 -11.09
C ARG A 290 1.12 16.04 -10.45
N VAL A 291 1.04 14.88 -9.79
CA VAL A 291 -0.16 14.42 -9.08
C VAL A 291 -0.38 15.24 -7.81
N GLY A 292 0.66 15.50 -7.03
CA GLY A 292 0.60 16.29 -5.81
C GLY A 292 0.23 17.76 -6.05
N ALA A 293 0.56 18.32 -7.21
CA ALA A 293 0.23 19.69 -7.58
C ALA A 293 -1.24 19.84 -8.03
N GLU A 294 -1.89 18.75 -8.40
CA GLU A 294 -3.29 18.76 -8.84
C GLU A 294 -4.23 19.07 -7.69
N LYS A 295 -5.05 20.12 -7.84
CA LYS A 295 -5.93 20.60 -6.77
C LYS A 295 -7.32 19.96 -6.82
N SER A 296 -7.74 19.50 -8.00
CA SER A 296 -9.03 18.82 -8.15
C SER A 296 -9.01 17.37 -7.67
N LEU A 297 -7.83 16.73 -7.60
CA LEU A 297 -7.67 15.37 -7.10
C LEU A 297 -7.40 15.35 -5.59
N LEU A 298 -8.29 14.71 -4.82
CA LEU A 298 -8.06 14.49 -3.39
C LEU A 298 -7.05 13.36 -3.19
N TRP A 299 -5.83 13.66 -2.73
CA TRP A 299 -4.85 12.64 -2.37
C TRP A 299 -4.71 12.50 -0.84
N ILE A 300 -4.95 11.28 -0.32
CA ILE A 300 -4.80 10.90 1.08
C ILE A 300 -3.71 9.82 1.22
N GLU A 301 -2.79 10.01 2.16
CA GLU A 301 -1.76 9.04 2.52
C GLU A 301 -1.96 8.54 3.96
N TYR A 302 -2.06 7.24 4.17
CA TYR A 302 -2.15 6.64 5.50
C TYR A 302 -0.85 5.94 5.92
N GLN A 303 -0.31 6.35 7.06
CA GLN A 303 0.94 5.84 7.61
C GLN A 303 0.74 5.26 9.02
N ALA A 304 1.58 4.31 9.40
CA ALA A 304 1.51 3.63 10.69
C ALA A 304 2.87 3.58 11.37
N LYS A 305 2.95 4.06 12.62
CA LYS A 305 4.19 4.14 13.40
C LYS A 305 4.90 2.79 13.57
N VAL A 306 4.12 1.72 13.72
CA VAL A 306 4.60 0.37 14.09
C VAL A 306 4.94 -0.50 12.89
N ASP A 307 4.59 -0.06 11.68
CA ASP A 307 5.00 -0.74 10.46
C ASP A 307 6.37 -0.20 10.04
N PRO A 308 7.43 -1.03 10.05
CA PRO A 308 8.78 -0.60 9.69
C PRO A 308 8.99 -0.50 8.17
N ILE A 309 8.04 -0.98 7.35
CA ILE A 309 8.12 -1.00 5.89
C ILE A 309 7.56 0.29 5.26
N ASN A 310 6.81 1.11 5.99
CA ASN A 310 6.40 2.44 5.52
C ASN A 310 7.29 3.55 6.10
N PHE A 311 7.23 4.70 5.46
CA PHE A 311 7.81 5.93 6.00
C PHE A 311 6.77 6.66 6.85
N TYR A 312 6.96 6.62 8.17
CA TYR A 312 6.10 7.31 9.14
C TYR A 312 6.49 8.78 9.28
N LYS A 313 5.48 9.68 9.24
CA LYS A 313 5.63 11.14 9.33
C LYS A 313 6.42 11.76 8.18
N THR A 314 6.27 11.23 6.98
CA THR A 314 6.88 11.80 5.77
C THR A 314 5.82 12.30 4.80
N ASP A 315 6.14 13.36 4.07
CA ASP A 315 5.37 13.89 2.95
C ASP A 315 6.02 13.42 1.64
N PRO A 316 5.39 12.49 0.89
CA PRO A 316 5.99 11.94 -0.32
C PRO A 316 6.18 12.97 -1.44
N VAL A 317 5.53 14.14 -1.39
CA VAL A 317 5.80 15.23 -2.35
C VAL A 317 6.99 16.04 -1.85
N ALA A 318 6.88 16.61 -0.66
CA ALA A 318 7.86 17.57 -0.15
C ALA A 318 9.20 16.92 0.24
N ASP A 319 9.18 15.75 0.90
CA ASP A 319 10.40 15.09 1.38
C ASP A 319 11.20 14.41 0.26
N LEU A 320 10.62 14.31 -0.94
CA LEU A 320 11.33 13.95 -2.16
C LEU A 320 12.00 15.15 -2.86
N GLY A 321 11.92 16.35 -2.26
CA GLY A 321 12.57 17.56 -2.76
C GLY A 321 11.72 18.41 -3.70
N ASN A 322 10.42 18.10 -3.85
CA ASN A 322 9.51 18.92 -4.64
C ASN A 322 8.93 20.09 -3.81
N PRO A 323 8.42 21.15 -4.47
CA PRO A 323 7.68 22.21 -3.78
C PRO A 323 6.49 21.65 -3.00
N LYS A 324 6.23 22.22 -1.81
CA LYS A 324 5.06 21.85 -1.00
C LYS A 324 3.78 22.23 -1.74
N THR A 325 2.89 21.26 -1.93
CA THR A 325 1.61 21.47 -2.61
C THR A 325 0.41 21.44 -1.65
N GLY A 326 0.59 20.93 -0.43
CA GLY A 326 -0.50 20.65 0.51
C GLY A 326 -1.18 19.30 0.29
N SER A 327 -0.77 18.54 -0.73
CA SER A 327 -1.12 17.14 -0.95
C SER A 327 0.14 16.26 -0.87
N PRO A 328 0.01 15.00 -0.43
CA PRO A 328 -1.20 14.37 0.11
C PRO A 328 -1.58 14.90 1.49
N ILE A 329 -2.85 14.73 1.87
CA ILE A 329 -3.28 14.83 3.27
C ILE A 329 -2.81 13.58 4.00
N ILE A 330 -1.78 13.73 4.83
CA ILE A 330 -1.20 12.63 5.58
C ILE A 330 -2.04 12.34 6.84
N LYS A 331 -2.38 11.06 7.04
CA LYS A 331 -3.12 10.57 8.21
C LYS A 331 -2.37 9.43 8.89
N MET A 332 -2.40 9.45 10.22
CA MET A 332 -1.73 8.44 11.04
C MET A 332 -2.74 7.45 11.58
N ILE A 333 -2.47 6.16 11.39
CA ILE A 333 -3.26 5.07 11.96
C ILE A 333 -2.46 4.30 13.01
N ARG A 334 -3.21 3.63 13.89
CA ARG A 334 -2.66 2.76 14.93
C ARG A 334 -3.13 1.34 14.62
N ILE A 335 -2.24 0.52 14.07
CA ILE A 335 -2.56 -0.87 13.71
C ILE A 335 -3.09 -1.66 14.92
N ARG A 336 -2.61 -1.37 16.13
CA ARG A 336 -3.16 -1.97 17.35
C ARG A 336 -4.65 -1.71 17.55
N ASP A 337 -5.14 -0.53 17.16
CA ASP A 337 -6.50 -0.09 17.43
C ASP A 337 -7.52 -0.65 16.40
N MET A 338 -7.05 -1.21 15.28
CA MET A 338 -7.85 -1.94 14.28
C MET A 338 -7.90 -3.46 14.52
N MET A 339 -7.11 -3.97 15.47
CA MET A 339 -6.94 -5.42 15.71
C MET A 339 -7.45 -5.86 17.09
N SER A 340 -7.74 -7.15 17.23
CA SER A 340 -7.83 -7.80 18.54
C SER A 340 -6.45 -7.83 19.22
N ALA A 341 -6.41 -7.93 20.55
CA ALA A 341 -5.15 -7.97 21.28
C ALA A 341 -4.29 -9.18 20.86
N GLU A 342 -4.91 -10.34 20.67
CA GLU A 342 -4.25 -11.56 20.19
C GLU A 342 -3.80 -11.44 18.73
N GLY A 343 -4.64 -10.88 17.86
CA GLY A 343 -4.29 -10.61 16.47
C GLY A 343 -3.08 -9.69 16.36
N TYR A 344 -3.03 -8.63 17.18
CA TYR A 344 -1.90 -7.71 17.22
C TYR A 344 -0.61 -8.39 17.69
N ARG A 345 -0.64 -9.20 18.75
CA ARG A 345 0.53 -9.97 19.21
C ARG A 345 1.09 -10.89 18.13
N ARG A 346 0.21 -11.53 17.34
CA ARG A 346 0.63 -12.35 16.19
C ARG A 346 1.24 -11.51 15.07
N ALA A 347 0.61 -10.38 14.74
CA ALA A 347 1.09 -9.48 13.70
C ALA A 347 2.50 -8.95 14.00
N GLN A 348 2.82 -8.64 15.26
CA GLN A 348 4.14 -8.15 15.67
C GLN A 348 5.30 -9.11 15.38
N ARG A 349 5.02 -10.38 15.08
CA ARG A 349 6.05 -11.38 14.74
C ARG A 349 6.54 -11.29 13.29
N GLY A 350 5.90 -10.48 12.46
CA GLY A 350 6.30 -10.32 11.06
C GLY A 350 6.02 -8.93 10.52
N SER A 351 7.07 -8.22 10.13
CA SER A 351 6.98 -6.87 9.53
C SER A 351 6.02 -6.83 8.34
N LEU A 352 6.08 -7.86 7.47
CA LEU A 352 5.18 -7.96 6.32
C LEU A 352 3.72 -8.20 6.72
N HIS A 353 3.47 -8.91 7.83
CA HIS A 353 2.11 -9.10 8.34
C HIS A 353 1.54 -7.78 8.88
N LEU A 354 2.34 -6.98 9.58
CA LEU A 354 1.97 -5.62 9.99
C LEU A 354 1.70 -4.72 8.79
N HIS A 355 2.59 -4.73 7.80
CA HIS A 355 2.45 -3.92 6.59
C HIS A 355 1.18 -4.27 5.79
N ARG A 356 0.84 -5.56 5.68
CA ARG A 356 -0.42 -5.97 5.02
C ARG A 356 -1.68 -5.49 5.76
N GLN A 357 -1.61 -5.11 7.04
CA GLN A 357 -2.79 -4.61 7.77
C GLN A 357 -3.41 -3.35 7.17
N PHE A 358 -2.69 -2.60 6.34
CA PHE A 358 -3.28 -1.49 5.62
C PHE A 358 -4.46 -1.91 4.73
N VAL A 359 -4.42 -3.09 4.11
CA VAL A 359 -5.46 -3.53 3.16
C VAL A 359 -6.22 -4.77 3.61
N MET A 360 -5.87 -5.33 4.76
CA MET A 360 -6.59 -6.46 5.35
C MET A 360 -7.87 -5.99 6.07
N PRO A 361 -8.88 -6.87 6.20
CA PRO A 361 -10.07 -6.57 7.00
C PRO A 361 -9.68 -6.35 8.46
N ASN A 362 -10.22 -5.28 9.06
CA ASN A 362 -10.04 -5.01 10.48
C ASN A 362 -10.74 -6.05 11.35
N ALA A 363 -10.33 -6.13 12.62
CA ALA A 363 -11.04 -6.89 13.67
C ALA A 363 -11.82 -5.98 14.63
N LYS A 364 -11.60 -4.67 14.58
CA LYS A 364 -12.31 -3.65 15.37
C LYS A 364 -12.69 -2.48 14.47
N ARG A 365 -13.87 -1.90 14.71
CA ARG A 365 -14.28 -0.67 14.02
C ARG A 365 -13.30 0.43 14.37
N TYR A 366 -12.75 1.02 13.32
CA TYR A 366 -11.76 2.09 13.43
C TYR A 366 -12.02 3.11 12.32
N PHE A 367 -11.55 4.34 12.50
CA PHE A 367 -11.83 5.40 11.52
C PHE A 367 -11.18 5.13 10.16
N TYR A 368 -10.12 4.31 10.15
CA TYR A 368 -9.53 3.69 8.98
C TYR A 368 -9.94 2.21 8.94
N ASP A 369 -10.53 1.80 7.83
CA ASP A 369 -10.85 0.41 7.52
C ASP A 369 -10.91 0.31 6.00
N PHE A 370 -9.97 -0.42 5.39
CA PHE A 370 -9.86 -0.46 3.92
C PHE A 370 -11.12 -1.00 3.26
N TYR A 371 -11.76 -2.00 3.86
CA TYR A 371 -13.00 -2.58 3.36
C TYR A 371 -14.17 -1.60 3.50
N HIS A 372 -14.29 -0.90 4.63
CA HIS A 372 -15.35 0.12 4.75
C HIS A 372 -15.06 1.38 3.92
N ILE A 373 -13.80 1.68 3.62
CA ILE A 373 -13.42 2.75 2.69
C ILE A 373 -13.79 2.38 1.25
N GLY A 374 -13.51 1.15 0.83
CA GLY A 374 -13.81 0.67 -0.53
C GLY A 374 -15.29 0.33 -0.73
N PHE A 375 -15.93 -0.29 0.26
CA PHE A 375 -17.25 -0.90 0.07
C PHE A 375 -18.35 -0.23 0.89
N GLY A 376 -18.03 0.62 1.87
CA GLY A 376 -19.05 1.32 2.67
C GLY A 376 -19.57 2.61 2.03
N PRO A 377 -20.59 3.25 2.62
CA PRO A 377 -21.35 4.32 1.95
C PRO A 377 -20.73 5.72 2.09
N LEU A 378 -19.60 5.86 2.77
CA LEU A 378 -19.01 7.15 3.08
C LEU A 378 -17.90 7.49 2.10
N ARG A 379 -17.98 8.68 1.46
CA ARG A 379 -16.92 9.23 0.62
C ARG A 379 -15.60 9.35 1.38
N LEU A 380 -14.46 9.17 0.71
CA LEU A 380 -13.15 9.29 1.36
C LEU A 380 -12.94 10.70 1.92
N ALA A 381 -13.36 11.73 1.18
CA ALA A 381 -13.30 13.13 1.61
C ALA A 381 -14.04 13.35 2.94
N ASP A 382 -15.24 12.78 3.07
CA ASP A 382 -16.06 12.92 4.26
C ASP A 382 -15.50 12.13 5.43
N ARG A 383 -14.97 10.93 5.19
CA ARG A 383 -14.23 10.16 6.19
C ARG A 383 -13.06 10.95 6.76
N VAL A 384 -12.24 11.53 5.88
CA VAL A 384 -11.06 12.31 6.26
C VAL A 384 -11.44 13.53 7.08
N ARG A 385 -12.52 14.21 6.71
CA ARG A 385 -13.09 15.35 7.45
C ARG A 385 -13.61 14.96 8.83
N LEU A 386 -14.29 13.81 8.94
CA LEU A 386 -14.80 13.30 10.21
C LEU A 386 -13.67 12.80 11.13
N GLY A 387 -12.55 12.36 10.56
CA GLY A 387 -11.42 11.82 11.30
C GLY A 387 -11.84 10.67 12.22
N LYS A 388 -11.43 10.71 13.48
CA LYS A 388 -11.76 9.65 14.47
C LYS A 388 -13.27 9.40 14.64
N LYS A 389 -14.12 10.38 14.32
CA LYS A 389 -15.59 10.24 14.42
C LYS A 389 -16.17 9.40 13.29
N ALA A 390 -15.42 9.12 12.21
CA ALA A 390 -15.93 8.39 11.04
C ALA A 390 -16.50 7.00 11.36
N ALA A 391 -15.96 6.29 12.35
CA ALA A 391 -16.51 5.01 12.79
C ALA A 391 -17.80 5.18 13.64
N SER A 392 -17.85 6.22 14.48
CA SER A 392 -18.94 6.44 15.44
C SER A 392 -20.27 6.90 14.83
N ILE A 393 -20.25 7.34 13.57
CA ILE A 393 -21.47 7.69 12.83
C ILE A 393 -22.25 6.45 12.38
N PHE A 394 -21.69 5.26 12.50
CA PHE A 394 -22.40 4.00 12.27
C PHE A 394 -22.79 3.40 13.61
N ALA A 395 -24.08 3.10 13.80
CA ALA A 395 -24.58 2.43 15.00
C ALA A 395 -24.16 0.95 15.04
N GLY A 396 -24.39 0.27 16.17
CA GLY A 396 -23.97 -1.13 16.36
C GLY A 396 -24.50 -2.06 15.28
N ASP A 397 -25.75 -1.86 14.86
CA ASP A 397 -26.43 -2.59 13.78
C ASP A 397 -25.95 -2.23 12.36
N GLY A 398 -25.01 -1.29 12.22
CA GLY A 398 -24.50 -0.84 10.92
C GLY A 398 -25.26 0.33 10.30
N SER A 399 -26.34 0.81 10.92
CA SER A 399 -27.10 1.95 10.39
C SER A 399 -26.27 3.24 10.41
N TYR A 400 -26.35 4.01 9.33
CA TYR A 400 -25.73 5.33 9.23
C TYR A 400 -26.57 6.37 9.97
N LYS A 401 -25.99 6.99 10.99
CA LYS A 401 -26.63 8.06 11.79
C LYS A 401 -26.65 9.35 10.99
N ARG A 402 -27.77 9.60 10.29
CA ARG A 402 -28.00 10.87 9.59
C ARG A 402 -27.94 12.02 10.61
N LYS A 403 -27.10 13.03 10.38
CA LYS A 403 -27.20 14.28 11.15
C LYS A 403 -28.58 14.87 10.88
N ARG A 404 -29.43 14.96 11.91
CA ARG A 404 -30.62 15.80 11.84
C ARG A 404 -30.15 17.23 11.50
N PRO A 405 -30.71 17.91 10.49
CA PRO A 405 -30.45 19.33 10.31
C PRO A 405 -30.84 20.03 11.62
N ALA A 406 -30.03 20.99 12.06
CA ALA A 406 -30.38 21.82 13.20
C ALA A 406 -31.72 22.50 12.88
N GLY A 407 -32.81 21.99 13.45
CA GLY A 407 -34.12 22.59 13.27
C GLY A 407 -34.06 23.99 13.82
N LYS A 408 -34.36 24.99 12.98
CA LYS A 408 -34.74 26.31 13.48
C LYS A 408 -35.86 26.05 14.50
N SER A 409 -35.58 26.40 15.75
CA SER A 409 -36.59 26.44 16.80
C SER A 409 -37.77 27.28 16.28
N ARG A 410 -38.86 26.62 15.87
CA ARG A 410 -40.16 27.27 15.82
C ARG A 410 -40.58 27.41 17.27
N LYS A 411 -40.25 28.55 17.89
CA LYS A 411 -41.06 29.06 19.00
C LYS A 411 -42.44 29.33 18.40
N ALA A 412 -43.34 28.37 18.53
CA ALA A 412 -44.76 28.64 18.52
C ALA A 412 -45.05 29.37 19.84
N ALA A 413 -45.10 30.70 19.79
CA ALA A 413 -45.87 31.45 20.78
C ALA A 413 -47.30 31.46 20.26
N ALA A 414 -48.04 30.42 20.61
CA ALA A 414 -49.47 30.54 20.83
C ALA A 414 -49.61 31.09 22.26
N ILE A 415 -50.16 32.29 22.38
CA ILE A 415 -51.15 32.71 23.38
C ILE A 415 -51.81 33.92 22.72
N GLY A 416 -53.03 33.71 22.24
CA GLY A 416 -54.05 34.75 22.28
C GLY A 416 -54.84 34.54 23.55
N GLU A 417 -54.92 35.59 24.37
CA GLU A 417 -56.13 36.19 24.95
C GLU A 417 -55.71 37.39 25.80
#